data_AF-A0A4R9B0E5-F1
#
_entry.id   AF-A0A4R9B0E5-F1
#
_cell.length_a   1.000
_cell.length_b   1.000
_cell.length_c   1.000
_cell.angle_alpha   90.00
_cell.angle_beta   90.00
_cell.angle_gamma   90.00
#
_symmetry.space_group_name_H-M   'P 1'
#
loop_
_entity.id
_entity.type
_entity.pdbx_description
1 polymer ?
#
loop_
_entity_poly.entity_id
_entity_poly.type
_entity_poly.pdbx_seq_one_letter_code
_entity_poly.pdbx_strand_id
1 'polypeptide(L)'
;MSNPDRDDSGAPTLYIAEFIDGPLEGQIDSRALVRGKHAPRISMVAAVGGLESVFWYDEVDDRDMNGQRRVRYAFDEGESDPIDTEVEPL
;
A
#
# COMPACT_ATOMS: atom_id res chain seq x y z
N MET A 1 -22.36 14.36 12.34
CA MET A 1 -21.16 14.47 11.49
C MET A 1 -20.77 13.06 11.13
N SER A 2 -20.93 12.64 9.87
CA SER A 2 -20.46 11.31 9.43
C SER A 2 -18.94 11.34 9.32
N ASN A 3 -18.29 10.33 9.88
CA ASN A 3 -16.86 10.15 9.69
C ASN A 3 -16.66 9.57 8.27
N PRO A 4 -15.91 10.23 7.37
CA PRO A 4 -15.78 9.78 5.97
C PRO A 4 -15.09 8.43 5.80
N ASP A 5 -14.48 7.92 6.87
CA ASP A 5 -13.85 6.60 6.97
C ASP A 5 -14.83 5.49 7.42
N ARG A 6 -16.12 5.81 7.59
CA ARG A 6 -17.14 4.84 7.98
C ARG A 6 -18.38 4.92 7.11
N ASP A 7 -18.97 3.76 6.85
CA ASP A 7 -20.26 3.59 6.18
C ASP A 7 -21.41 3.99 7.12
N ASP A 8 -22.63 4.11 6.59
CA ASP A 8 -23.86 4.39 7.35
C ASP A 8 -24.09 3.40 8.52
N SER A 9 -23.54 2.18 8.41
CA SER A 9 -23.59 1.15 9.46
C SER A 9 -22.55 1.35 10.58
N GLY A 10 -21.64 2.33 10.44
CA GLY A 10 -20.50 2.54 11.33
C GLY A 10 -19.31 1.60 11.07
N ALA A 11 -19.37 0.78 10.02
CA ALA A 11 -18.27 -0.09 9.62
C ALA A 11 -17.15 0.72 8.95
N PRO A 12 -15.86 0.37 9.16
CA PRO A 12 -14.76 1.04 8.50
C PRO A 12 -14.85 0.87 6.98
N THR A 13 -14.57 1.94 6.26
CA THR A 13 -14.50 1.95 4.79
C THR A 13 -13.07 2.02 4.28
N LEU A 14 -12.09 2.33 5.13
CA LEU A 14 -10.67 2.27 4.80
C LEU A 14 -9.91 1.32 5.73
N TYR A 15 -8.72 0.93 5.28
CA TYR A 15 -7.68 0.27 6.06
C TYR A 15 -6.35 0.99 5.86
N ILE A 16 -5.42 0.78 6.79
CA ILE A 16 -4.05 1.29 6.68
C ILE A 16 -3.18 0.19 6.07
N ALA A 17 -2.54 0.47 4.94
CA ALA A 17 -1.45 -0.33 4.40
C ALA A 17 -0.14 0.11 5.06
N GLU A 18 0.63 -0.84 5.58
CA GLU A 18 1.97 -0.64 6.14
C GLU A 18 2.98 -1.34 5.23
N PHE A 19 3.90 -0.59 4.64
CA PHE A 19 4.96 -1.16 3.79
C PHE A 19 6.16 -1.52 4.65
N ILE A 20 6.55 -2.79 4.67
CA ILE A 20 7.56 -3.30 5.62
C ILE A 20 8.97 -3.45 5.03
N ASP A 21 9.13 -3.27 3.71
CA ASP A 21 10.38 -3.35 2.96
C ASP A 21 10.24 -2.67 1.58
N GLY A 22 11.28 -2.77 0.75
CA GLY A 22 11.31 -2.22 -0.61
C GLY A 22 11.33 -0.69 -0.67
N PRO A 23 11.01 -0.10 -1.85
CA PRO A 23 11.09 1.35 -2.07
C PRO A 23 10.27 2.23 -1.13
N LEU A 24 9.19 1.68 -0.57
CA LEU A 24 8.26 2.38 0.31
C LEU A 24 8.37 1.94 1.78
N GLU A 25 9.43 1.23 2.16
CA GLU A 25 9.64 0.74 3.53
C GLU A 25 9.38 1.84 4.58
N GLY A 26 8.60 1.49 5.61
CA GLY A 26 8.25 2.37 6.72
C GLY A 26 7.15 3.39 6.42
N GLN A 27 6.68 3.48 5.16
CA GLN A 27 5.55 4.33 4.80
C GLN A 27 4.22 3.65 5.11
N ILE A 28 3.18 4.48 5.25
CA ILE A 28 1.80 4.03 5.41
C ILE A 28 0.90 4.73 4.40
N ASP A 29 -0.15 4.04 3.97
CA ASP A 29 -1.17 4.58 3.08
C ASP A 29 -2.58 4.19 3.56
N SER A 30 -3.58 5.02 3.27
CA SER A 30 -4.99 4.75 3.60
C SER A 30 -5.74 4.31 2.36
N ARG A 31 -6.28 3.09 2.36
CA ARG A 31 -6.88 2.46 1.17
C ARG A 31 -8.30 1.99 1.44
N ALA A 32 -9.14 2.02 0.43
CA ALA A 32 -10.54 1.61 0.56
C ALA A 32 -10.68 0.10 0.77
N LEU A 33 -11.58 -0.28 1.68
CA LEU A 33 -12.09 -1.63 1.82
C LEU A 33 -13.15 -1.88 0.74
N VAL A 34 -12.95 -2.91 -0.07
CA VAL A 34 -13.94 -3.33 -1.07
C VAL A 34 -14.76 -4.45 -0.46
N ARG A 35 -16.05 -4.16 -0.20
CA ARG A 35 -16.96 -5.11 0.49
C ARG A 35 -16.39 -5.57 1.85
N GLY A 36 -15.78 -4.65 2.59
CA GLY A 36 -15.20 -4.92 3.91
C GLY A 36 -13.87 -5.69 3.89
N LYS A 37 -13.26 -5.89 2.72
CA LYS A 37 -11.99 -6.60 2.56
C LYS A 37 -10.93 -5.70 1.93
N HIS A 38 -9.69 -5.86 2.37
CA HIS A 38 -8.52 -5.33 1.67
C HIS A 38 -8.15 -6.22 0.49
N ALA A 39 -7.30 -5.69 -0.40
CA ALA A 39 -6.76 -6.46 -1.51
C ALA A 39 -5.53 -7.24 -1.02
N PRO A 40 -5.37 -8.54 -1.36
CA PRO A 40 -4.20 -9.32 -0.94
C PRO A 40 -2.90 -8.89 -1.64
N ARG A 41 -3.03 -8.14 -2.75
CA ARG A 41 -1.93 -7.58 -3.52
C ARG A 41 -2.30 -6.17 -3.96
N ILE A 42 -1.33 -5.27 -3.88
CA ILE A 42 -1.49 -3.87 -4.26
C ILE A 42 -0.31 -3.40 -5.09
N SER A 43 -0.54 -2.40 -5.93
CA SER A 43 0.52 -1.63 -6.57
C SER A 43 0.55 -0.20 -6.05
N MET A 44 1.73 0.40 -6.15
CA MET A 44 2.00 1.82 -5.92
C MET A 44 2.80 2.38 -7.08
N VAL A 45 2.45 3.61 -7.48
CA VAL A 45 3.21 4.35 -8.48
C VAL A 45 4.04 5.40 -7.74
N ALA A 46 5.34 5.39 -7.98
CA ALA A 46 6.27 6.38 -7.41
C ALA A 46 7.30 6.80 -8.44
N ALA A 47 7.78 8.04 -8.35
CA ALA A 47 8.82 8.53 -9.24
C ALA A 47 10.21 8.11 -8.73
N VAL A 48 10.92 7.26 -9.48
CA VAL A 48 12.32 6.90 -9.23
C VAL A 48 13.17 7.42 -10.38
N GLY A 49 14.23 8.17 -10.07
CA GLY A 49 15.09 8.78 -11.11
C GLY A 49 14.38 9.79 -12.03
N GLY A 50 13.18 10.26 -11.64
CA GLY A 50 12.35 11.14 -12.48
C GLY A 50 11.39 10.42 -13.43
N LEU A 51 11.34 9.08 -13.39
CA LEU A 51 10.41 8.25 -14.15
C LEU A 51 9.35 7.65 -13.22
N GLU A 52 8.10 7.56 -13.67
CA GLU A 52 7.05 6.87 -12.95
C GLU A 52 7.29 5.35 -13.01
N SER A 53 7.43 4.73 -11.84
CA SER A 53 7.65 3.29 -11.67
C SER A 53 6.51 2.66 -10.88
N VAL A 54 6.13 1.44 -11.24
CA VAL A 54 5.13 0.62 -10.55
C VAL A 54 5.81 -0.39 -9.65
N PHE A 55 5.48 -0.34 -8.36
CA PHE A 55 5.95 -1.28 -7.35
C PHE A 55 4.80 -2.12 -6.82
N TRP A 56 4.98 -3.44 -6.82
CA TRP A 56 4.01 -4.41 -6.32
C TRP A 56 4.35 -4.87 -4.92
N TYR A 57 3.31 -5.08 -4.12
CA TYR A 57 3.42 -5.57 -2.77
C TYR A 57 2.34 -6.60 -2.46
N ASP A 58 2.73 -7.68 -1.79
CA ASP A 58 1.86 -8.77 -1.34
C ASP A 58 1.62 -8.70 0.17
N GLU A 59 0.39 -9.03 0.59
CA GLU A 59 0.02 -9.09 1.99
C GLU A 59 0.82 -10.19 2.72
N VAL A 60 1.31 -9.84 3.91
CA VAL A 60 2.01 -10.79 4.80
C VAL A 60 1.41 -10.87 6.20
N ASP A 61 0.61 -9.88 6.62
CA ASP A 61 -0.06 -9.85 7.93
C ASP A 61 -1.27 -8.90 7.91
N ASP A 62 -2.34 -9.24 8.62
CA ASP A 62 -3.54 -8.41 8.84
C ASP A 62 -3.91 -8.39 10.31
N ARG A 63 -4.20 -7.20 10.83
CA ARG A 63 -4.58 -7.01 12.23
C ARG A 63 -5.56 -5.86 12.39
N ASP A 64 -6.56 -6.08 13.24
CA ASP A 64 -7.42 -5.01 13.73
C ASP A 64 -6.80 -4.36 14.98
N MET A 65 -6.65 -3.04 14.95
CA MET A 65 -6.15 -2.26 16.09
C MET A 65 -7.12 -1.13 16.39
N ASN A 66 -7.83 -1.22 17.52
CA ASN A 66 -8.83 -0.24 17.96
C ASN A 66 -9.94 0.04 16.91
N GLY A 67 -10.36 -0.98 16.16
CA GLY A 67 -11.37 -0.83 15.10
C GLY A 67 -10.85 -0.16 13.83
N GLN A 68 -9.52 -0.09 13.68
CA GLN A 68 -8.84 0.26 12.44
C GLN A 68 -8.07 -0.97 11.94
N ARG A 69 -8.44 -1.47 10.76
CA ARG A 69 -7.68 -2.52 10.10
C ARG A 69 -6.34 -1.99 9.61
N ARG A 70 -5.26 -2.72 9.92
CA ARG A 70 -3.89 -2.50 9.45
C ARG A 70 -3.39 -3.76 8.76
N VAL A 71 -2.89 -3.60 7.54
CA VAL A 71 -2.40 -4.71 6.72
C VAL A 71 -0.95 -4.40 6.35
N ARG A 72 -0.06 -5.36 6.58
CA ARG A 72 1.35 -5.26 6.20
C ARG A 72 1.56 -5.87 4.84
N TYR A 73 2.29 -5.16 3.99
CA TYR A 73 2.67 -5.64 2.67
C TYR A 73 4.18 -5.66 2.48
N ALA A 74 4.67 -6.75 1.90
CA ALA A 74 6.05 -6.95 1.51
C ALA A 74 6.23 -6.78 -0.01
N PHE A 75 7.35 -6.21 -0.40
CA PHE A 75 7.71 -5.86 -1.77
C PHE A 75 7.97 -7.11 -2.61
N ASP A 76 7.36 -7.15 -3.79
CA ASP A 76 7.60 -8.17 -4.80
C ASP A 76 8.48 -7.59 -5.91
N GLU A 77 9.79 -7.75 -5.76
CA GLU A 77 10.77 -7.29 -6.75
C GLU A 77 10.56 -7.93 -8.13
N GLY A 78 10.12 -9.20 -8.19
CA GLY A 78 10.04 -9.97 -9.44
C GLY A 78 8.99 -9.44 -10.41
N GLU A 79 7.94 -8.80 -9.89
CA GLU A 79 6.83 -8.25 -10.68
C GLU A 79 6.86 -6.71 -10.72
N SER A 80 7.78 -6.09 -10.00
CA SER A 80 7.94 -4.64 -9.91
C SER A 80 8.84 -4.09 -11.02
N ASP A 81 8.63 -2.82 -11.36
CA ASP A 81 9.58 -2.11 -12.20
C ASP A 81 10.95 -2.03 -11.49
N PRO A 82 12.06 -2.14 -12.23
CA PRO A 82 13.38 -2.05 -11.66
C PRO A 82 13.61 -0.65 -11.06
N ILE A 83 14.35 -0.60 -9.96
CA ILE A 83 14.69 0.63 -9.25
C ILE A 83 15.90 1.34 -9.90
N ASP A 84 16.40 0.84 -11.03
CA ASP A 84 17.69 1.22 -11.64
C ASP A 84 17.93 2.73 -11.63
N THR A 85 18.95 3.15 -10.88
CA THR A 85 19.38 4.55 -10.73
C THR A 85 20.59 4.87 -11.60
N GLU A 86 21.06 3.92 -12.43
CA GLU A 86 22.16 4.16 -13.36
C GLU A 86 21.68 5.00 -14.56
N VAL A 87 21.60 6.32 -14.35
CA VAL A 87 21.76 7.26 -15.45
C VAL A 87 23.18 7.08 -16.01
N GLU A 88 23.30 6.41 -17.17
CA GLU A 88 24.55 6.41 -17.93
C GLU A 88 24.99 7.88 -18.13
N PRO A 89 26.20 8.27 -17.69
CA PRO A 89 26.72 9.59 -17.98
C PRO A 89 26.96 9.68 -19.49
N LEU A 90 26.33 10.66 -20.14
CA LEU A 90 26.53 11.03 -21.54
C LEU A 90 28.00 11.34 -21.86
#